data_AF-B0P679-F1
#
_entry.id   AF-B0P679-F1
#
_cell.length_a   1.000
_cell.length_b   1.000
_cell.length_c   1.000
_cell.angle_alpha   90.00
_cell.angle_beta   90.00
_cell.angle_gamma   90.00
#
_symmetry.space_group_name_H-M   'P 1'
#
loop_
_entity.id
_entity.type
_entity.pdbx_description
1 polymer ?
#
loop_
_entity_poly.entity_id
_entity_poly.type
_entity_poly.pdbx_seq_one_letter_code
_entity_poly.pdbx_strand_id
1 'polypeptide(L)'
;MRRINFMGADGWALENEALSAVVLPAHGGKVASIIYRPRGFELLFQNPKGVFRRAGRGDDFSMFEACGFDEAFPTVDACVFETAGETLSYPDHGELWSAAFEPKMDGGGILLSYHSPVLGYRYEKRFSLEDERLVCRYRIENPTGRDLPALWVCHLLVRCEPDMRLLLPPGVMQVQNVFSSDWLGQRRALLSWPLAEGPRGQVDLSRMPPDGQLKYYVRGRVRAGQCGYEYPRSGVRALLCYDPDKLPYLGFWATAGGYRGDVNCALEPANGYFDNIPTAQSFGACPVLRAGETWDFSLAVAVSEIMRE
;
A
#
# COMPACT_ATOMS: atom_id res chain seq x y z
N MET A 1 -24.04 6.82 1.54
CA MET A 1 -23.16 6.53 0.39
C MET A 1 -23.78 7.11 -0.86
N ARG A 2 -22.99 7.74 -1.75
CA ARG A 2 -23.48 8.39 -2.97
C ARG A 2 -22.57 8.12 -4.15
N ARG A 3 -23.12 8.03 -5.36
CA ARG A 3 -22.33 8.04 -6.61
C ARG A 3 -21.78 9.44 -6.84
N ILE A 4 -20.55 9.52 -7.33
CA ILE A 4 -19.86 10.77 -7.63
C ILE A 4 -19.00 10.60 -8.88
N ASN A 5 -18.64 11.73 -9.50
CA ASN A 5 -17.52 11.80 -10.42
C ASN A 5 -16.35 12.47 -9.67
N PHE A 6 -15.21 11.80 -9.62
CA PHE A 6 -14.01 12.29 -8.94
C PHE A 6 -12.86 12.31 -9.94
N MET A 7 -12.37 13.51 -10.28
CA MET A 7 -11.26 13.68 -11.23
C MET A 7 -11.51 12.91 -12.55
N GLY A 8 -12.73 13.00 -13.09
CA GLY A 8 -13.12 12.34 -14.34
C GLY A 8 -13.46 10.85 -14.23
N ALA A 9 -13.33 10.23 -13.05
CA ALA A 9 -13.66 8.83 -12.82
C ALA A 9 -14.98 8.68 -12.03
N ASP A 10 -15.78 7.69 -12.41
CA ASP A 10 -16.96 7.32 -11.64
C ASP A 10 -16.56 6.60 -10.34
N GLY A 11 -17.19 7.00 -9.24
CA GLY A 11 -16.86 6.49 -7.92
C GLY A 11 -18.01 6.56 -6.93
N TRP A 12 -17.70 6.16 -5.70
CA TRP A 12 -18.63 6.17 -4.57
C TRP A 12 -18.02 6.91 -3.40
N ALA A 13 -18.75 7.87 -2.85
CA ALA A 13 -18.39 8.54 -1.62
C ALA A 13 -19.05 7.87 -0.42
N LEU A 14 -18.22 7.54 0.58
CA LEU A 14 -18.60 7.10 1.91
C LEU A 14 -18.34 8.24 2.88
N GLU A 15 -19.30 8.53 3.76
CA GLU A 15 -19.18 9.65 4.70
C GLU A 15 -19.83 9.26 6.04
N ASN A 16 -19.19 9.66 7.14
CA ASN A 16 -19.77 9.73 8.47
C ASN A 16 -19.36 11.08 9.11
N GLU A 17 -19.51 11.23 10.43
CA GLU A 17 -19.17 12.49 11.11
C GLU A 17 -17.68 12.83 10.99
N ALA A 18 -16.79 11.83 11.09
CA ALA A 18 -15.35 12.02 11.16
C ALA A 18 -14.62 11.93 9.82
N LEU A 19 -15.06 11.05 8.91
CA LEU A 19 -14.36 10.72 7.67
C LEU A 19 -15.24 10.89 6.44
N SER A 20 -14.61 11.30 5.34
CA SER A 20 -15.11 11.16 3.98
C SER A 20 -14.10 10.37 3.16
N ALA A 21 -14.54 9.36 2.42
CA ALA A 21 -13.69 8.57 1.55
C ALA A 21 -14.30 8.40 0.16
N VAL A 22 -13.46 8.34 -0.87
CA VAL A 22 -13.87 8.12 -2.27
C VAL A 22 -13.27 6.82 -2.79
N VAL A 23 -14.11 5.92 -3.28
CA VAL A 23 -13.69 4.64 -3.88
C VAL A 23 -13.94 4.67 -5.39
N LEU A 24 -12.96 4.22 -6.18
CA LEU A 24 -13.01 4.17 -7.64
C LEU A 24 -12.97 2.71 -8.15
N PRO A 25 -14.13 2.05 -8.33
CA PRO A 25 -14.18 0.64 -8.73
C PRO A 25 -13.42 0.32 -10.03
N ALA A 26 -13.49 1.23 -11.02
CA ALA A 26 -12.88 1.03 -12.34
C ALA A 26 -11.36 1.28 -12.39
N HIS A 27 -10.74 1.76 -11.30
CA HIS A 27 -9.32 2.11 -11.21
C HIS A 27 -8.65 1.27 -10.12
N GLY A 28 -8.75 -0.05 -10.26
CA GLY A 28 -8.25 -1.03 -9.31
C GLY A 28 -9.03 -1.07 -7.99
N GLY A 29 -10.23 -0.50 -7.95
CA GLY A 29 -11.00 -0.39 -6.72
C GLY A 29 -10.32 0.45 -5.64
N LYS A 30 -9.45 1.39 -6.02
CA LYS A 30 -8.65 2.17 -5.07
C LYS A 30 -9.51 3.13 -4.26
N VAL A 31 -9.02 3.48 -3.07
CA VAL A 31 -9.52 4.65 -2.34
C VAL A 31 -8.73 5.87 -2.81
N ALA A 32 -9.40 6.81 -3.48
CA ALA A 32 -8.76 7.97 -4.10
C ALA A 32 -8.64 9.18 -3.16
N SER A 33 -9.43 9.23 -2.09
CA SER A 33 -9.42 10.32 -1.10
C SER A 33 -9.84 9.78 0.26
N ILE A 34 -9.20 10.27 1.32
CA ILE A 34 -9.58 10.09 2.73
C ILE A 34 -9.44 11.44 3.43
N ILE A 35 -10.56 12.11 3.68
CA ILE A 35 -10.61 13.40 4.37
C ILE A 35 -11.03 13.19 5.81
N TYR A 36 -10.17 13.61 6.74
CA TYR A 36 -10.53 13.81 8.15
C TYR A 36 -11.29 15.13 8.29
N ARG A 37 -12.61 15.01 8.46
CA ARG A 37 -13.57 16.12 8.41
C ARG A 37 -13.37 17.16 9.51
N PRO A 38 -13.05 16.80 10.79
CA PRO A 38 -12.84 17.79 11.84
C PRO A 38 -11.74 18.83 11.53
N ARG A 39 -10.75 18.47 10.72
CA ARG A 39 -9.63 19.35 10.31
C ARG A 39 -9.61 19.69 8.82
N GLY A 40 -10.54 19.15 8.02
CA GLY A 40 -10.48 19.27 6.56
C GLY A 40 -9.19 18.70 5.96
N PHE A 41 -8.61 17.67 6.59
CA PHE A 41 -7.29 17.13 6.24
C PHE A 41 -7.42 15.95 5.27
N GLU A 42 -7.01 16.12 4.02
CA GLU A 42 -6.84 14.99 3.07
C GLU A 42 -5.60 14.18 3.41
N LEU A 43 -5.70 12.88 3.68
CA LEU A 43 -4.55 12.03 4.00
C LEU A 43 -3.78 11.60 2.75
N LEU A 44 -4.48 11.29 1.66
CA LEU A 44 -3.88 10.65 0.50
C LEU A 44 -3.22 11.66 -0.42
N PHE A 45 -2.07 11.28 -0.99
CA PHE A 45 -1.47 12.04 -2.09
C PHE A 45 -2.46 12.05 -3.25
N GLN A 46 -2.79 13.25 -3.73
CA GLN A 46 -3.74 13.46 -4.82
C GLN A 46 -3.00 13.54 -6.15
N ASN A 47 -3.63 13.05 -7.21
CA ASN A 47 -3.07 13.15 -8.55
C ASN A 47 -2.88 14.62 -8.96
N PRO A 48 -1.64 15.09 -9.21
CA PRO A 48 -1.38 16.48 -9.57
C PRO A 48 -2.01 16.89 -10.91
N LYS A 49 -2.32 15.92 -11.79
CA LYS A 49 -2.99 16.18 -13.08
C LYS A 49 -4.51 16.35 -12.94
N GLY A 50 -5.09 16.00 -11.79
CA GLY A 50 -6.53 16.15 -11.54
C GLY A 50 -7.44 15.25 -12.39
N VAL A 51 -6.90 14.20 -13.03
CA VAL A 51 -7.66 13.28 -13.88
C VAL A 51 -7.15 11.85 -13.78
N PHE A 52 -8.03 10.87 -13.52
CA PHE A 52 -7.66 9.46 -13.57
C PHE A 52 -7.80 8.91 -14.98
N ARG A 53 -6.74 8.26 -15.49
CA ARG A 53 -6.80 7.54 -16.75
C ARG A 53 -7.06 6.06 -16.48
N ARG A 54 -7.76 5.43 -17.41
CA ARG A 54 -8.02 4.00 -17.34
C ARG A 54 -6.80 3.25 -17.87
N ALA A 55 -6.19 2.43 -17.02
CA ALA A 55 -5.11 1.52 -17.40
C ALA A 55 -5.66 0.21 -17.96
N GLY A 56 -4.90 -0.42 -18.85
CA GLY A 56 -5.02 -1.82 -19.22
C GLY A 56 -4.15 -2.71 -18.34
N ARG A 57 -4.46 -4.01 -18.33
CA ARG A 57 -3.65 -5.01 -17.61
C ARG A 57 -2.26 -5.10 -18.23
N GLY A 58 -1.23 -4.95 -17.39
CA GLY A 58 0.17 -5.04 -17.80
C GLY A 58 0.71 -3.77 -18.46
N ASP A 59 -0.07 -2.69 -18.47
CA ASP A 59 0.45 -1.37 -18.82
C ASP A 59 1.59 -0.97 -17.86
N ASP A 60 2.47 -0.08 -18.33
CA ASP A 60 3.55 0.47 -17.52
C ASP A 60 2.99 1.37 -16.41
N PHE A 61 3.07 0.93 -15.16
CA PHE A 61 2.58 1.67 -13.99
C PHE A 61 3.16 3.08 -13.91
N SER A 62 4.42 3.27 -14.31
CA SER A 62 5.09 4.57 -14.28
C SER A 62 4.40 5.61 -15.18
N MET A 63 3.63 5.16 -16.16
CA MET A 63 2.89 6.00 -17.09
C MET A 63 1.50 6.40 -16.59
N PHE A 64 1.00 5.84 -15.47
CA PHE A 64 -0.35 6.07 -14.93
C PHE A 64 -0.34 6.98 -13.70
N GLU A 65 -1.24 6.82 -12.73
CA GLU A 65 -1.37 7.71 -11.57
C GLU A 65 -0.94 6.98 -10.28
N ALA A 66 0.26 7.29 -9.79
CA ALA A 66 0.80 6.80 -8.51
C ALA A 66 0.25 7.66 -7.36
N CYS A 67 -1.02 7.46 -7.03
CA CYS A 67 -1.71 8.21 -5.98
C CYS A 67 -2.87 7.40 -5.36
N GLY A 68 -3.33 7.86 -4.19
CA GLY A 68 -4.39 7.21 -3.45
C GLY A 68 -3.92 5.97 -2.69
N PHE A 69 -4.87 5.07 -2.42
CA PHE A 69 -4.67 3.81 -1.72
C PHE A 69 -5.11 2.64 -2.58
N ASP A 70 -4.12 1.89 -3.06
CA ASP A 70 -4.27 0.62 -3.75
C ASP A 70 -3.51 -0.51 -3.06
N GLU A 71 -3.58 -1.70 -3.66
CA GLU A 71 -2.85 -2.88 -3.24
C GLU A 71 -2.09 -3.45 -4.44
N ALA A 72 -0.84 -3.82 -4.22
CA ALA A 72 -0.08 -4.59 -5.20
C ALA A 72 -0.30 -6.08 -4.93
N PHE A 73 -0.78 -6.80 -5.95
CA PHE A 73 -1.03 -8.23 -5.91
C PHE A 73 -1.08 -8.82 -7.33
N PRO A 74 -0.40 -9.96 -7.61
CA PRO A 74 0.33 -10.83 -6.67
C PRO A 74 1.83 -10.48 -6.48
N THR A 75 2.29 -9.32 -6.95
CA THR A 75 3.68 -8.86 -6.84
C THR A 75 3.73 -7.33 -6.83
N VAL A 76 4.84 -6.74 -6.37
CA VAL A 76 5.12 -5.31 -6.53
C VAL A 76 5.95 -5.09 -7.79
N ASP A 77 7.14 -5.67 -7.89
CA ASP A 77 7.94 -5.61 -9.11
C ASP A 77 7.54 -6.73 -10.08
N ALA A 78 7.59 -6.44 -11.38
CA ALA A 78 7.45 -7.45 -12.41
C ALA A 78 8.49 -8.58 -12.23
N CYS A 79 8.07 -9.84 -12.41
CA CYS A 79 8.97 -10.97 -12.28
C CYS A 79 8.54 -12.17 -13.13
N VAL A 80 9.54 -12.95 -13.56
CA VAL A 80 9.37 -14.27 -14.17
C VAL A 80 10.01 -15.30 -13.25
N PHE A 81 9.31 -16.39 -12.98
CA PHE A 81 9.79 -17.42 -12.05
C PHE A 81 9.19 -18.78 -12.36
N GLU A 82 9.88 -19.83 -11.90
CA GLU A 82 9.42 -21.21 -12.02
C GLU A 82 8.63 -21.63 -10.78
N THR A 83 7.49 -22.30 -10.98
CA THR A 83 6.71 -22.94 -9.91
C THR A 83 6.12 -24.24 -10.41
N ALA A 84 6.32 -25.34 -9.67
CA ALA A 84 5.80 -26.68 -10.01
C ALA A 84 6.05 -27.14 -11.47
N GLY A 85 7.15 -26.69 -12.09
CA GLY A 85 7.48 -27.01 -13.49
C GLY A 85 6.81 -26.13 -14.55
N GLU A 86 6.14 -25.05 -14.13
CA GLU A 86 5.60 -24.01 -15.01
C GLU A 86 6.35 -22.68 -14.82
N THR A 87 6.65 -21.99 -15.93
CA THR A 87 7.09 -20.59 -15.90
C THR A 87 5.89 -19.67 -15.73
N LEU A 88 5.84 -18.91 -14.64
CA LEU A 88 4.88 -17.82 -14.45
C LEU A 88 5.53 -16.46 -14.65
N SER A 89 4.74 -15.50 -15.13
CA SER A 89 5.13 -14.10 -15.29
C SER A 89 4.08 -13.21 -14.64
N TYR A 90 4.51 -12.35 -13.72
CA TYR A 90 3.67 -11.35 -13.08
C TYR A 90 4.05 -9.95 -13.56
N PRO A 91 3.07 -9.12 -13.95
CA PRO A 91 3.32 -7.76 -14.40
C PRO A 91 3.70 -6.85 -13.24
N ASP A 92 4.23 -5.66 -13.58
CA ASP A 92 4.53 -4.62 -12.60
C ASP A 92 3.27 -4.22 -11.82
N HIS A 93 3.40 -4.20 -10.49
CA HIS A 93 2.34 -3.99 -9.49
C HIS A 93 1.18 -5.01 -9.55
N GLY A 94 1.35 -6.12 -10.28
CA GLY A 94 0.37 -7.17 -10.42
C GLY A 94 -0.88 -6.76 -11.23
N GLU A 95 -2.02 -7.43 -10.98
CA GLU A 95 -3.23 -7.25 -11.80
C GLU A 95 -4.19 -6.20 -11.25
N LEU A 96 -4.19 -5.98 -9.93
CA LEU A 96 -5.29 -5.28 -9.27
C LEU A 96 -5.33 -3.78 -9.57
N TRP A 97 -4.19 -3.09 -9.62
CA TRP A 97 -4.16 -1.63 -9.73
C TRP A 97 -4.86 -1.09 -11.00
N SER A 98 -4.89 -1.91 -12.07
CA SER A 98 -5.54 -1.60 -13.35
C SER A 98 -6.92 -2.22 -13.50
N ALA A 99 -7.35 -3.07 -12.56
CA ALA A 99 -8.56 -3.86 -12.68
C ALA A 99 -9.84 -3.02 -12.56
N ALA A 100 -10.89 -3.44 -13.25
CA ALA A 100 -12.24 -2.93 -13.04
C ALA A 100 -12.99 -3.88 -12.10
N PHE A 101 -13.27 -3.43 -10.89
CA PHE A 101 -14.03 -4.18 -9.90
C PHE A 101 -15.53 -3.99 -10.09
N GLU A 102 -16.30 -5.03 -9.77
CA GLU A 102 -17.75 -4.95 -9.67
C GLU A 102 -18.15 -4.42 -8.28
N PRO A 103 -18.81 -3.25 -8.19
CA PRO A 103 -19.22 -2.70 -6.91
C PRO A 103 -20.61 -3.19 -6.48
N LYS A 104 -20.72 -3.61 -5.22
CA LYS A 104 -21.98 -3.94 -4.56
C LYS A 104 -22.10 -3.20 -3.23
N MET A 105 -23.25 -2.58 -2.99
CA MET A 105 -23.54 -1.92 -1.71
C MET A 105 -23.89 -2.95 -0.65
N ASP A 106 -23.27 -2.81 0.53
CA ASP A 106 -23.37 -3.80 1.59
C ASP A 106 -23.34 -3.16 2.98
N GLY A 107 -24.51 -3.04 3.61
CA GLY A 107 -24.63 -2.72 5.05
C GLY A 107 -23.82 -1.49 5.49
N GLY A 108 -23.91 -0.38 4.76
CA GLY A 108 -23.15 0.86 5.04
C GLY A 108 -21.75 0.92 4.45
N GLY A 109 -21.28 -0.14 3.78
CA GLY A 109 -20.03 -0.21 3.04
C GLY A 109 -20.20 -0.54 1.57
N ILE A 110 -19.07 -0.64 0.86
CA ILE A 110 -18.98 -1.05 -0.54
C ILE A 110 -18.10 -2.30 -0.62
N LEU A 111 -18.66 -3.38 -1.17
CA LEU A 111 -17.93 -4.59 -1.56
C LEU A 111 -17.51 -4.44 -3.02
N LEU A 112 -16.25 -4.72 -3.30
CA LEU A 112 -15.68 -4.77 -4.64
C LEU A 112 -15.21 -6.18 -4.92
N SER A 113 -15.69 -6.78 -6.00
CA SER A 113 -15.30 -8.14 -6.42
C SER A 113 -14.55 -8.10 -7.75
N TYR A 114 -13.52 -8.93 -7.86
CA TYR A 114 -12.73 -9.13 -9.07
C TYR A 114 -12.41 -10.60 -9.25
N HIS A 115 -12.45 -11.07 -10.50
CA HIS A 115 -12.00 -12.40 -10.88
C HIS A 115 -10.84 -12.27 -11.84
N SER A 116 -9.68 -12.80 -11.45
CA SER A 116 -8.48 -12.71 -12.27
C SER A 116 -8.65 -13.56 -13.54
N PRO A 117 -8.58 -12.95 -14.73
CA PRO A 117 -8.70 -13.67 -16.00
C PRO A 117 -7.45 -14.48 -16.37
N VAL A 118 -6.29 -14.23 -15.72
CA VAL A 118 -5.03 -14.93 -16.03
C VAL A 118 -4.76 -16.03 -15.00
N LEU A 119 -4.79 -15.69 -13.71
CA LEU A 119 -4.41 -16.58 -12.61
C LEU A 119 -5.61 -17.29 -11.95
N GLY A 120 -6.85 -16.93 -12.31
CA GLY A 120 -8.07 -17.58 -11.84
C GLY A 120 -8.50 -17.33 -10.38
N TYR A 121 -7.72 -16.60 -9.57
CA TYR A 121 -8.12 -16.25 -8.19
C TYR A 121 -9.31 -15.28 -8.17
N ARG A 122 -10.07 -15.32 -7.07
CA ARG A 122 -11.12 -14.35 -6.76
C ARG A 122 -10.61 -13.41 -5.69
N TYR A 123 -10.87 -12.13 -5.87
CA TYR A 123 -10.45 -11.09 -4.94
C TYR A 123 -11.65 -10.25 -4.56
N GLU A 124 -11.87 -10.12 -3.26
CA GLU A 124 -12.87 -9.23 -2.69
C GLU A 124 -12.22 -8.26 -1.74
N LYS A 125 -12.62 -6.99 -1.83
CA LYS A 125 -12.32 -5.98 -0.81
C LYS A 125 -13.56 -5.21 -0.44
N ARG A 126 -13.78 -5.04 0.86
CA ARG A 126 -14.90 -4.28 1.40
C ARG A 126 -14.39 -3.06 2.16
N PHE A 127 -14.89 -1.89 1.80
CA PHE A 127 -14.62 -0.64 2.49
C PHE A 127 -15.84 -0.19 3.29
N SER A 128 -15.65 0.19 4.55
CA SER A 128 -16.65 0.85 5.39
C SER A 128 -16.01 1.87 6.31
N LEU A 129 -16.81 2.81 6.82
CA LEU A 129 -16.39 3.76 7.84
C LEU A 129 -16.89 3.32 9.21
N GLU A 130 -15.99 3.29 10.19
CA GLU A 130 -16.26 2.99 11.60
C GLU A 130 -15.60 4.09 12.44
N ASP A 131 -16.40 5.03 12.96
CA ASP A 131 -15.91 6.25 13.62
C ASP A 131 -14.86 6.99 12.77
N GLU A 132 -13.66 7.19 13.32
CA GLU A 132 -12.52 7.83 12.68
C GLU A 132 -11.68 6.88 11.80
N ARG A 133 -12.25 5.75 11.37
CA ARG A 133 -11.53 4.68 10.65
C ARG A 133 -12.17 4.34 9.32
N LEU A 134 -11.34 4.24 8.28
CA LEU A 134 -11.66 3.47 7.09
C LEU A 134 -11.24 2.01 7.34
N VAL A 135 -12.21 1.10 7.41
CA VAL A 135 -11.98 -0.33 7.59
C VAL A 135 -12.03 -1.04 6.25
N CYS A 136 -10.96 -1.78 5.96
CA CYS A 136 -10.76 -2.54 4.73
C CYS A 136 -10.70 -4.02 5.09
N ARG A 137 -11.63 -4.82 4.55
CA ARG A 137 -11.63 -6.28 4.73
C ARG A 137 -11.34 -6.95 3.39
N TYR A 138 -10.42 -7.90 3.38
CA TYR A 138 -9.93 -8.56 2.18
C TYR A 138 -10.19 -10.05 2.25
N ARG A 139 -10.63 -10.60 1.12
CA ARG A 139 -10.79 -12.04 0.94
C ARG A 139 -10.25 -12.43 -0.42
N ILE A 140 -9.24 -13.29 -0.45
CA ILE A 140 -8.56 -13.72 -1.66
C ILE A 140 -8.65 -15.24 -1.72
N GLU A 141 -9.37 -15.76 -2.70
CA GLU A 141 -9.61 -17.19 -2.86
C GLU A 141 -8.88 -17.72 -4.09
N ASN A 142 -8.24 -18.87 -3.96
CA ASN A 142 -7.71 -19.61 -5.10
C ASN A 142 -8.58 -20.85 -5.37
N PRO A 143 -9.61 -20.74 -6.22
CA PRO A 143 -10.46 -21.88 -6.57
C PRO A 143 -9.80 -22.82 -7.58
N THR A 144 -8.57 -22.52 -8.03
CA THR A 144 -7.89 -23.31 -9.05
C THR A 144 -7.20 -24.54 -8.44
N GLY A 145 -6.77 -25.46 -9.29
CA GLY A 145 -5.96 -26.61 -8.89
C GLY A 145 -4.46 -26.34 -8.77
N ARG A 146 -4.01 -25.07 -8.81
CA ARG A 146 -2.59 -24.69 -8.82
C ARG A 146 -2.27 -23.78 -7.64
N ASP A 147 -1.11 -24.00 -7.04
CA ASP A 147 -0.58 -23.13 -5.98
C ASP A 147 -0.08 -21.80 -6.56
N LEU A 148 -0.37 -20.69 -5.88
CA LEU A 148 -0.02 -19.34 -6.32
C LEU A 148 0.91 -18.67 -5.31
N PRO A 149 2.24 -18.66 -5.53
CA PRO A 149 3.14 -17.76 -4.81
C PRO A 149 2.67 -16.32 -5.00
N ALA A 150 2.37 -15.60 -3.92
CA ALA A 150 1.76 -14.29 -4.04
C ALA A 150 2.15 -13.36 -2.88
N LEU A 151 2.49 -12.14 -3.25
CA LEU A 151 2.66 -11.01 -2.36
C LEU A 151 1.39 -10.16 -2.40
N TRP A 152 0.89 -9.82 -1.23
CA TRP A 152 -0.08 -8.76 -1.02
C TRP A 152 0.63 -7.65 -0.27
N VAL A 153 0.61 -6.45 -0.84
CA VAL A 153 1.27 -5.28 -0.26
C VAL A 153 0.29 -4.10 -0.27
N CYS A 154 0.06 -3.52 0.90
CA CYS A 154 -0.67 -2.27 1.03
C CYS A 154 0.14 -1.15 0.38
N HIS A 155 -0.46 -0.42 -0.56
CA HIS A 155 0.19 0.66 -1.29
C HIS A 155 -0.65 1.95 -1.09
N LEU A 156 -0.51 2.53 0.09
CA LEU A 156 -1.24 3.73 0.53
C LEU A 156 -0.33 4.95 0.46
N LEU A 157 -0.39 5.68 -0.65
CA LEU A 157 0.42 6.88 -0.88
C LEU A 157 -0.20 8.07 -0.17
N VAL A 158 0.47 8.55 0.88
CA VAL A 158 0.03 9.70 1.68
C VAL A 158 0.61 11.02 1.18
N ARG A 159 -0.11 12.11 1.44
CA ARG A 159 0.44 13.46 1.33
C ARG A 159 1.59 13.60 2.31
N CYS A 160 2.67 14.23 1.87
CA CYS A 160 3.79 14.57 2.73
C CYS A 160 3.75 16.02 3.22
N GLU A 161 4.22 16.24 4.45
CA GLU A 161 4.53 17.58 4.99
C GLU A 161 6.00 17.59 5.44
N PRO A 162 6.73 18.73 5.34
CA PRO A 162 8.15 18.77 5.70
C PRO A 162 8.45 18.32 7.13
N ASP A 163 7.53 18.56 8.07
CA ASP A 163 7.67 18.20 9.48
C ASP A 163 7.03 16.87 9.86
N MET A 164 6.53 16.10 8.87
CA MET A 164 5.90 14.81 9.12
C MET A 164 6.90 13.81 9.74
N ARG A 165 6.38 12.86 10.52
CA ARG A 165 7.17 11.78 11.14
C ARG A 165 6.55 10.44 10.82
N LEU A 166 7.40 9.46 10.52
CA LEU A 166 6.98 8.07 10.39
C LEU A 166 6.91 7.41 11.77
N LEU A 167 5.85 6.63 11.99
CA LEU A 167 5.66 5.79 13.17
C LEU A 167 5.80 4.34 12.73
N LEU A 168 6.92 3.70 13.09
CA LEU A 168 7.08 2.26 12.90
C LEU A 168 6.61 1.48 14.13
N PRO A 169 6.31 0.17 13.98
CA PRO A 169 6.00 -0.69 15.11
C PRO A 169 7.08 -0.64 16.20
N PRO A 170 6.72 -0.81 17.48
CA PRO A 170 7.70 -0.88 18.56
C PRO A 170 8.70 -2.02 18.35
N GLY A 171 9.96 -1.77 18.71
CA GLY A 171 11.05 -2.75 18.63
C GLY A 171 11.76 -2.83 17.29
N VAL A 172 11.41 -1.99 16.31
CA VAL A 172 12.19 -1.85 15.08
C VAL A 172 13.54 -1.19 15.38
N MET A 173 14.62 -1.91 15.07
CA MET A 173 16.00 -1.45 15.28
C MET A 173 16.80 -1.33 13.97
N GLN A 174 16.36 -2.04 12.92
CA GLN A 174 17.06 -2.10 11.65
C GLN A 174 16.08 -2.18 10.48
N VAL A 175 16.49 -1.61 9.36
CA VAL A 175 15.84 -1.74 8.05
C VAL A 175 16.83 -2.33 7.04
N GLN A 176 16.31 -2.77 5.90
CA GLN A 176 17.09 -3.32 4.82
C GLN A 176 16.78 -2.58 3.52
N ASN A 177 17.82 -2.01 2.91
CA ASN A 177 17.71 -1.22 1.69
C ASN A 177 17.29 -2.08 0.48
N VAL A 178 16.41 -1.57 -0.38
CA VAL A 178 15.86 -2.30 -1.52
C VAL A 178 16.66 -2.11 -2.81
N PHE A 179 17.24 -0.93 -3.05
CA PHE A 179 18.00 -0.64 -4.26
C PHE A 179 19.25 0.20 -3.96
N SER A 180 20.27 0.09 -4.83
CA SER A 180 21.49 0.85 -4.65
C SER A 180 21.25 2.33 -4.95
N SER A 181 21.63 3.22 -4.04
CA SER A 181 21.50 4.67 -4.18
C SER A 181 22.61 5.41 -3.44
N ASP A 182 22.76 6.70 -3.72
CA ASP A 182 23.64 7.58 -2.97
C ASP A 182 23.06 8.00 -1.60
N TRP A 183 21.80 7.67 -1.32
CA TRP A 183 21.17 7.87 -0.02
C TRP A 183 21.45 6.72 0.97
N LEU A 184 21.17 5.48 0.57
CA LEU A 184 21.21 4.32 1.47
C LEU A 184 22.32 3.32 1.14
N GLY A 185 23.16 3.64 0.15
CA GLY A 185 24.28 2.80 -0.25
C GLY A 185 23.82 1.58 -1.05
N GLN A 186 24.42 0.42 -0.78
CA GLN A 186 24.19 -0.78 -1.59
C GLN A 186 22.82 -1.42 -1.33
N ARG A 187 22.22 -2.01 -2.36
CA ARG A 187 21.06 -2.90 -2.24
C ARG A 187 21.33 -3.98 -1.18
N ARG A 188 20.31 -4.28 -0.36
CA ARG A 188 20.31 -5.23 0.77
C ARG A 188 21.19 -4.83 1.98
N ALA A 189 21.80 -3.64 2.00
CA ALA A 189 22.47 -3.13 3.18
C ALA A 189 21.52 -3.11 4.40
N LEU A 190 22.02 -3.55 5.55
CA LEU A 190 21.31 -3.44 6.82
C LEU A 190 21.67 -2.11 7.47
N LEU A 191 20.65 -1.33 7.80
CA LEU A 191 20.78 0.04 8.28
C LEU A 191 20.10 0.18 9.63
N SER A 192 20.68 0.96 10.53
CA SER A 192 20.09 1.25 11.83
C SER A 192 18.84 2.12 11.68
N TRP A 193 17.85 1.89 12.53
CA TRP A 193 16.66 2.73 12.66
C TRP A 193 16.71 3.53 13.98
N PRO A 194 16.30 4.81 14.01
CA PRO A 194 15.89 5.63 12.87
C PRO A 194 17.07 6.27 12.12
N LEU A 195 18.26 6.34 12.73
CA LEU A 195 19.44 6.98 12.14
C LEU A 195 20.29 5.95 11.41
N ALA A 196 20.35 6.06 10.08
CA ALA A 196 21.16 5.20 9.21
C ALA A 196 22.41 5.94 8.71
N GLU A 197 23.50 5.21 8.51
CA GLU A 197 24.68 5.74 7.83
C GLU A 197 24.55 5.50 6.32
N GLY A 198 24.59 6.57 5.54
CA GLY A 198 24.50 6.55 4.08
C GLY A 198 25.69 7.23 3.40
N PRO A 199 25.84 7.10 2.06
CA PRO A 199 26.91 7.77 1.32
C PRO A 199 26.89 9.31 1.43
N ARG A 200 25.71 9.90 1.66
CA ARG A 200 25.53 11.34 1.92
C ARG A 200 25.70 11.74 3.40
N GLY A 201 26.12 10.81 4.26
CA GLY A 201 26.20 10.98 5.71
C GLY A 201 25.01 10.34 6.42
N GLN A 202 24.76 10.77 7.66
CA GLN A 202 23.68 10.23 8.48
C GLN A 202 22.31 10.64 7.93
N VAL A 203 21.39 9.68 7.81
CA VAL A 203 20.03 9.84 7.29
C VAL A 203 19.03 9.47 8.38
N ASP A 204 18.12 10.39 8.71
CA ASP A 204 16.98 10.10 9.59
C ASP A 204 15.84 9.45 8.78
N LEU A 205 15.73 8.13 8.89
CA LEU A 205 14.74 7.32 8.19
C LEU A 205 13.32 7.53 8.73
N SER A 206 13.15 8.20 9.88
CA SER A 206 11.82 8.58 10.39
C SER A 206 11.22 9.79 9.69
N ARG A 207 11.93 10.33 8.70
CA ARG A 207 11.56 11.52 7.93
C ARG A 207 11.52 11.21 6.45
N MET A 208 10.84 12.08 5.72
CA MET A 208 10.96 12.11 4.26
C MET A 208 12.39 12.48 3.85
N PRO A 209 12.94 11.87 2.78
CA PRO A 209 14.17 12.37 2.20
C PRO A 209 13.93 13.80 1.66
N PRO A 210 14.95 14.69 1.70
CA PRO A 210 14.82 16.03 1.14
C PRO A 210 14.77 16.04 -0.40
N ASP A 211 15.28 15.00 -1.06
CA ASP A 211 15.26 14.82 -2.51
C ASP A 211 15.31 13.33 -2.88
N GLY A 212 15.00 13.01 -4.14
CA GLY A 212 15.21 11.68 -4.69
C GLY A 212 14.15 10.67 -4.23
N GLN A 213 14.59 9.44 -3.94
CA GLN A 213 13.70 8.35 -3.51
C GLN A 213 14.42 7.39 -2.57
N LEU A 214 13.64 6.80 -1.65
CA LEU A 214 14.07 5.77 -0.72
C LEU A 214 13.12 4.58 -0.80
N LYS A 215 13.67 3.37 -0.72
CA LYS A 215 12.88 2.17 -0.44
C LYS A 215 13.63 1.23 0.47
N TYR A 216 13.00 0.84 1.57
CA TYR A 216 13.55 -0.11 2.53
C TYR A 216 12.45 -0.95 3.15
N TYR A 217 12.80 -2.10 3.69
CA TYR A 217 11.90 -2.91 4.52
C TYR A 217 12.41 -2.93 5.97
N VAL A 218 11.51 -2.98 6.94
CA VAL A 218 11.88 -3.35 8.32
C VAL A 218 12.54 -4.73 8.29
N ARG A 219 13.70 -4.88 8.96
CA ARG A 219 14.44 -6.15 8.95
C ARG A 219 13.65 -7.24 9.68
N GLY A 220 13.12 -8.20 8.93
CA GLY A 220 12.39 -9.35 9.46
C GLY A 220 10.93 -9.03 9.78
N ARG A 221 10.29 -9.91 10.56
CA ARG A 221 8.86 -9.79 10.90
C ARG A 221 8.63 -8.75 11.99
N VAL A 222 7.65 -7.88 11.81
CA VAL A 222 7.15 -6.99 12.86
C VAL A 222 6.31 -7.78 13.88
N ARG A 223 6.27 -7.30 15.13
CA ARG A 223 5.53 -7.96 16.22
C ARG A 223 4.21 -7.27 16.57
N ALA A 224 3.99 -6.07 16.05
CA ALA A 224 2.79 -5.30 16.26
C ALA A 224 2.29 -4.78 14.91
N GLY A 225 1.00 -4.93 14.65
CA GLY A 225 0.37 -4.49 13.41
C GLY A 225 -0.11 -3.05 13.51
N GLN A 226 0.82 -2.13 13.75
CA GLN A 226 0.54 -0.70 13.80
C GLN A 226 1.72 0.10 13.27
N CYS A 227 1.47 0.92 12.26
CA CYS A 227 2.42 1.89 11.73
C CYS A 227 1.66 3.15 11.27
N GLY A 228 2.33 4.26 10.98
CA GLY A 228 1.62 5.44 10.54
C GLY A 228 2.45 6.71 10.43
N TYR A 229 1.75 7.84 10.52
CA TYR A 229 2.29 9.17 10.24
C TYR A 229 1.78 10.16 11.27
N GLU A 230 2.65 11.08 11.68
CA GLU A 230 2.26 12.29 12.40
C GLU A 230 2.49 13.51 11.52
N TYR A 231 1.52 14.43 11.55
CA TYR A 231 1.55 15.72 10.87
C TYR A 231 1.46 16.83 11.92
N PRO A 232 2.59 17.23 12.55
CA PRO A 232 2.57 18.17 13.67
C PRO A 232 1.95 19.52 13.32
N ARG A 233 2.27 20.08 12.15
CA ARG A 233 1.68 21.31 11.62
C ARG A 233 0.17 21.22 11.47
N SER A 234 -0.33 20.13 10.90
CA SER A 234 -1.76 19.92 10.71
C SER A 234 -2.49 19.45 11.97
N GLY A 235 -1.75 19.01 13.00
CA GLY A 235 -2.31 18.47 14.24
C GLY A 235 -3.03 17.15 14.05
N VAL A 236 -2.62 16.35 13.06
CA VAL A 236 -3.28 15.09 12.67
C VAL A 236 -2.31 13.92 12.78
N ARG A 237 -2.81 12.76 13.24
CA ARG A 237 -2.12 11.48 13.18
C ARG A 237 -2.94 10.50 12.35
N ALA A 238 -2.28 9.75 11.48
CA ALA A 238 -2.87 8.65 10.73
C ALA A 238 -2.18 7.34 11.08
N LEU A 239 -2.93 6.30 11.46
CA LEU A 239 -2.42 4.98 11.82
C LEU A 239 -3.05 3.90 10.94
N LEU A 240 -2.19 3.03 10.39
CA LEU A 240 -2.58 1.76 9.80
C LEU A 240 -2.56 0.72 10.92
N CYS A 241 -3.69 0.06 11.14
CA CYS A 241 -3.85 -1.01 12.12
C CYS A 241 -4.20 -2.31 11.38
N TYR A 242 -3.49 -3.39 11.64
CA TYR A 242 -3.62 -4.66 10.93
C TYR A 242 -3.23 -5.85 11.83
N ASP A 243 -3.47 -7.07 11.36
CA ASP A 243 -3.00 -8.30 12.00
C ASP A 243 -1.56 -8.60 11.57
N PRO A 244 -0.55 -8.51 12.45
CA PRO A 244 0.85 -8.78 12.09
C PRO A 244 1.12 -10.26 11.81
N ASP A 245 0.24 -11.19 12.16
CA ASP A 245 0.41 -12.59 11.77
C ASP A 245 0.03 -12.81 10.30
N LYS A 246 -0.90 -11.99 9.78
CA LYS A 246 -1.32 -11.96 8.37
C LYS A 246 -0.41 -11.09 7.51
N LEU A 247 -0.01 -9.93 8.01
CA LEU A 247 0.85 -8.95 7.33
C LEU A 247 2.14 -8.68 8.13
N PRO A 248 3.05 -9.67 8.23
CA PRO A 248 4.20 -9.60 9.12
C PRO A 248 5.36 -8.73 8.63
N TYR A 249 5.34 -8.24 7.39
CA TYR A 249 6.43 -7.43 6.85
C TYR A 249 5.95 -6.00 6.64
N LEU A 250 6.89 -5.06 6.72
CA LEU A 250 6.61 -3.64 6.54
C LEU A 250 7.66 -3.03 5.61
N GLY A 251 7.23 -2.68 4.40
CA GLY A 251 7.98 -1.86 3.47
C GLY A 251 7.80 -0.37 3.77
N PHE A 252 8.70 0.44 3.23
CA PHE A 252 8.53 1.88 3.13
C PHE A 252 9.04 2.35 1.77
N TRP A 253 8.19 3.09 1.07
CA TRP A 253 8.51 3.82 -0.15
C TRP A 253 8.40 5.32 0.12
N ALA A 254 9.35 6.09 -0.41
CA ALA A 254 9.24 7.54 -0.47
C ALA A 254 9.85 8.10 -1.75
N THR A 255 9.23 9.15 -2.28
CA THR A 255 9.81 10.00 -3.30
C THR A 255 9.62 11.48 -2.94
N ALA A 256 10.70 12.25 -3.09
CA ALA A 256 10.75 13.70 -2.95
C ALA A 256 11.20 14.30 -4.28
N GLY A 257 10.37 14.16 -5.31
CA GLY A 257 10.64 14.58 -6.68
C GLY A 257 11.48 13.60 -7.51
N GLY A 258 12.03 12.54 -6.91
CA GLY A 258 12.89 11.57 -7.59
C GLY A 258 12.16 10.66 -8.57
N TYR A 259 10.86 10.46 -8.40
CA TYR A 259 10.02 9.61 -9.24
C TYR A 259 8.83 10.44 -9.74
N ARG A 260 8.75 10.64 -11.06
CA ARG A 260 7.70 11.43 -11.75
C ARG A 260 7.55 12.90 -11.31
N GLY A 261 8.48 13.41 -10.49
CA GLY A 261 8.35 14.71 -9.84
C GLY A 261 7.34 14.73 -8.69
N ASP A 262 6.81 13.58 -8.29
CA ASP A 262 5.82 13.47 -7.22
C ASP A 262 6.50 13.60 -5.85
N VAL A 263 5.71 13.99 -4.83
CA VAL A 263 6.15 14.04 -3.42
C VAL A 263 5.15 13.27 -2.57
N ASN A 264 5.46 12.00 -2.31
CA ASN A 264 4.60 11.08 -1.57
C ASN A 264 5.43 9.98 -0.89
N CYS A 265 4.80 9.27 0.04
CA CYS A 265 5.35 8.07 0.64
C CYS A 265 4.28 7.06 1.03
N ALA A 266 4.67 5.81 1.24
CA ALA A 266 3.83 4.74 1.77
C ALA A 266 4.60 3.91 2.79
N LEU A 267 3.98 3.62 3.92
CA LEU A 267 4.24 2.48 4.76
C LEU A 267 3.42 1.32 4.22
N GLU A 268 4.10 0.20 3.93
CA GLU A 268 3.57 -0.88 3.11
C GLU A 268 3.48 -2.19 3.92
N PRO A 269 2.48 -2.37 4.81
CA PRO A 269 2.18 -3.67 5.40
C PRO A 269 2.01 -4.75 4.33
N ALA A 270 2.71 -5.88 4.50
CA ALA A 270 2.81 -6.92 3.49
C ALA A 270 2.80 -8.33 4.09
N ASN A 271 2.26 -9.30 3.33
CA ASN A 271 2.26 -10.72 3.72
C ASN A 271 3.64 -11.39 3.52
N GLY A 272 4.48 -10.85 2.63
CA GLY A 272 5.80 -11.35 2.27
C GLY A 272 6.87 -10.26 2.25
N TYR A 273 8.13 -10.67 2.17
CA TYR A 273 9.28 -9.76 2.30
C TYR A 273 9.83 -9.36 0.93
N PHE A 274 10.09 -8.06 0.73
CA PHE A 274 10.52 -7.46 -0.54
C PHE A 274 9.46 -7.51 -1.66
N ASP A 275 9.82 -6.94 -2.81
CA ASP A 275 8.88 -6.52 -3.85
C ASP A 275 8.54 -7.59 -4.92
N ASN A 276 9.27 -8.71 -4.99
CA ASN A 276 8.96 -9.75 -5.98
C ASN A 276 9.12 -11.17 -5.47
N ILE A 277 8.46 -12.09 -6.17
CA ILE A 277 8.40 -13.51 -5.84
C ILE A 277 9.80 -14.13 -5.69
N PRO A 278 10.76 -14.02 -6.64
CA PRO A 278 12.08 -14.63 -6.47
C PRO A 278 12.85 -14.08 -5.27
N THR A 279 12.77 -12.77 -5.02
CA THR A 279 13.44 -12.16 -3.87
C THR A 279 12.83 -12.66 -2.58
N ALA A 280 11.50 -12.63 -2.45
CA ALA A 280 10.79 -13.12 -1.28
C ALA A 280 11.10 -14.60 -1.01
N GLN A 281 11.15 -15.44 -2.06
CA GLN A 281 11.54 -16.85 -1.97
C GLN A 281 12.98 -17.02 -1.48
N SER A 282 13.93 -16.19 -1.96
CA SER A 282 15.33 -16.21 -1.50
C SER A 282 15.49 -15.90 -0.01
N PHE A 283 14.50 -15.22 0.59
CA PHE A 283 14.44 -14.95 2.03
C PHE A 283 13.60 -15.97 2.82
N GLY A 284 13.01 -16.97 2.16
CA GLY A 284 12.05 -17.89 2.80
C GLY A 284 10.77 -17.18 3.28
N ALA A 285 10.41 -16.07 2.63
CA ALA A 285 9.37 -15.14 3.05
C ALA A 285 8.38 -14.82 1.91
N CYS A 286 8.13 -15.81 1.04
CA CYS A 286 7.11 -15.76 -0.01
C CYS A 286 5.94 -16.68 0.37
N PRO A 287 4.80 -16.13 0.80
CA PRO A 287 3.59 -16.91 1.00
C PRO A 287 3.11 -17.53 -0.32
N VAL A 288 2.37 -18.64 -0.19
CA VAL A 288 1.75 -19.35 -1.30
C VAL A 288 0.28 -19.50 -0.98
N LEU A 289 -0.59 -18.94 -1.82
CA LEU A 289 -2.03 -19.14 -1.76
C LEU A 289 -2.32 -20.49 -2.45
N ARG A 290 -2.47 -21.54 -1.65
CA ARG A 290 -2.60 -22.91 -2.15
C ARG A 290 -3.89 -23.13 -2.91
N ALA A 291 -3.93 -24.19 -3.72
CA ALA A 291 -5.16 -24.65 -4.35
C ALA A 291 -6.28 -24.86 -3.32
N GLY A 292 -7.43 -24.21 -3.53
CA GLY A 292 -8.58 -24.22 -2.61
C GLY A 292 -8.45 -23.35 -1.36
N GLU A 293 -7.31 -22.67 -1.16
CA GLU A 293 -7.08 -21.83 0.02
C GLU A 293 -7.78 -20.46 -0.12
N THR A 294 -8.08 -19.87 1.04
CA THR A 294 -8.51 -18.49 1.16
C THR A 294 -7.63 -17.73 2.15
N TRP A 295 -7.15 -16.56 1.74
CA TRP A 295 -6.62 -15.55 2.65
C TRP A 295 -7.72 -14.59 3.05
N ASP A 296 -7.87 -14.38 4.35
CA ASP A 296 -8.85 -13.49 4.96
C ASP A 296 -8.14 -12.65 6.04
N PHE A 297 -8.22 -11.33 5.89
CA PHE A 297 -7.58 -10.37 6.79
C PHE A 297 -8.20 -8.97 6.65
N SER A 298 -7.81 -8.08 7.57
CA SER A 298 -8.28 -6.70 7.55
C SER A 298 -7.16 -5.70 7.85
N LEU A 299 -7.36 -4.48 7.37
CA LEU A 299 -6.53 -3.32 7.65
C LEU A 299 -7.46 -2.12 7.89
N ALA A 300 -7.15 -1.30 8.88
CA ALA A 300 -7.88 -0.07 9.15
C ALA A 300 -6.95 1.14 9.08
N VAL A 301 -7.41 2.21 8.45
CA VAL A 301 -6.74 3.52 8.44
C VAL A 301 -7.51 4.42 9.41
N ALA A 302 -6.94 4.68 10.57
CA ALA A 302 -7.49 5.56 11.59
C ALA A 302 -6.86 6.96 11.47
N VAL A 303 -7.68 8.02 11.46
CA VAL A 303 -7.19 9.41 11.40
C VAL A 303 -7.76 10.19 12.58
N SER A 304 -6.90 10.81 13.38
CA SER A 304 -7.28 11.46 14.65
C SER A 304 -6.48 12.72 14.88
N GLU A 305 -6.90 13.54 15.84
CA GLU A 305 -6.11 14.69 16.28
C GLU A 305 -4.90 14.25 17.12
N ILE A 306 -3.78 14.96 16.96
CA ILE A 306 -2.67 14.87 17.92
C ILE A 306 -3.11 15.62 19.17
N MET A 307 -3.36 14.89 20.26
CA MET A 307 -3.59 15.52 21.56
C MET A 307 -2.35 16.32 21.95
N ARG A 308 -2.52 17.63 22.18
CA ARG A 308 -1.46 18.45 22.78
C ARG A 308 -1.46 18.13 24.28
N GLU A 309 -0.32 17.68 24.78
CA GLU A 309 -0.04 17.62 26.22
C GLU A 309 -0.10 19.03 26.84
#